data_AF-A0A953TRU3-F1
#
_entry.id   AF-A0A953TRU3-F1
#
_cell.length_a   1.000
_cell.length_b   1.000
_cell.length_c   1.000
_cell.angle_alpha   90.00
_cell.angle_beta   90.00
_cell.angle_gamma   90.00
#
_symmetry.space_group_name_H-M   'P 1'
#
loop_
_entity.id
_entity.type
_entity.pdbx_description
1 polymer ?
#
loop_
_entity_poly.entity_id
_entity_poly.type
_entity_poly.pdbx_seq_one_letter_code
_entity_poly.pdbx_strand_id
1 'polypeptide(L)'
;MNWKRMFALSFSQLFILFFASSIVGQTADRSTSSLGDIARKSKQATGPKAKAVLTDENLKSQSGPVPGIALEGVDNSEEIIRAIRGYRKTHSNAETEEAVRQWYDEFDSLMASVLDDNTRLIQRKEDRRLTEATGAYYGPDGDYYRAVQRRNSAIAEDREDFRRGRKNGFTIARIQQTFMKVRADLQACNLKYEWFKIRNGNGNGSY
;
A
#
# COMPACT_ATOMS: atom_id res chain seq x y z
N MET A 1 -13.90 20.77 62.01
CA MET A 1 -12.67 20.92 62.83
C MET A 1 -11.61 20.01 62.22
N ASN A 2 -10.86 20.47 61.21
CA ASN A 2 -9.60 21.21 61.32
C ASN A 2 -8.59 20.55 62.26
N TRP A 3 -7.53 19.93 61.72
CA TRP A 3 -6.16 20.42 61.94
C TRP A 3 -5.08 19.70 61.11
N LYS A 4 -4.11 20.51 60.64
CA LYS A 4 -2.67 20.21 60.41
C LYS A 4 -2.35 19.46 59.10
N ARG A 5 -1.43 19.91 58.23
CA ARG A 5 -0.34 20.90 58.33
C ARG A 5 0.12 21.29 56.92
N MET A 6 0.57 22.53 56.80
CA MET A 6 1.32 23.09 55.67
C MET A 6 2.64 22.35 55.43
N PHE A 7 3.10 22.29 54.18
CA PHE A 7 4.48 22.66 53.82
C PHE A 7 4.54 22.97 52.32
N ALA A 8 4.71 24.25 52.01
CA ALA A 8 5.13 24.73 50.70
C ALA A 8 6.66 24.72 50.67
N LEU A 9 7.27 24.25 49.57
CA LEU A 9 8.62 24.65 49.17
C LEU A 9 8.75 24.49 47.65
N SER A 10 8.80 25.66 47.03
CA SER A 10 9.18 25.99 45.66
C SER A 10 10.55 25.44 45.24
N PHE A 11 10.71 25.02 43.98
CA PHE A 11 12.00 25.07 43.30
C PHE A 11 11.81 25.58 41.86
N SER A 12 12.54 26.64 41.55
CA SER A 12 12.51 27.46 40.34
C SER A 12 13.86 27.37 39.64
N GLN A 13 13.89 27.75 38.36
CA GLN A 13 15.04 28.00 37.46
C GLN A 13 15.61 26.75 36.76
N LEU A 14 15.57 26.56 35.44
CA LEU A 14 15.71 27.42 34.24
C LEU A 14 17.14 27.99 34.04
N PHE A 15 17.69 27.71 32.85
CA PHE A 15 18.57 28.53 31.97
C PHE A 15 20.03 28.10 31.64
N ILE A 16 20.17 27.66 30.36
CA ILE A 16 21.14 27.92 29.26
C ILE A 16 22.63 27.46 29.21
N LEU A 17 23.00 26.99 27.99
CA LEU A 17 24.07 27.41 27.03
C LEU A 17 24.93 26.22 26.53
N PHE A 18 24.82 25.81 25.26
CA PHE A 18 25.63 26.23 24.09
C PHE A 18 27.14 25.95 24.23
N PHE A 19 27.64 24.98 23.47
CA PHE A 19 29.00 25.02 22.91
C PHE A 19 29.02 24.40 21.52
N ALA A 20 29.65 25.11 20.58
CA ALA A 20 29.92 24.71 19.22
C ALA A 20 31.43 24.49 19.00
N SER A 21 31.76 23.64 18.01
CA SER A 21 33.03 23.52 17.27
C SER A 21 34.20 22.81 17.98
N SER A 22 34.95 21.86 17.40
CA SER A 22 35.69 21.92 16.12
C SER A 22 36.13 20.54 15.56
N ILE A 23 36.74 20.60 14.36
CA ILE A 23 36.96 19.58 13.30
C ILE A 23 38.41 19.02 13.31
N VAL A 24 38.61 17.88 12.60
CA VAL A 24 39.84 17.32 11.96
C VAL A 24 40.61 16.29 12.82
N GLY A 25 40.97 15.08 12.37
CA GLY A 25 40.83 14.38 11.10
C GLY A 25 41.51 12.99 11.12
N GLN A 26 41.17 12.12 10.16
CA GLN A 26 41.94 10.92 9.80
C GLN A 26 41.92 10.72 8.27
N THR A 27 43.09 10.89 7.65
CA THR A 27 43.54 10.24 6.41
C THR A 27 44.14 8.87 6.81
N ALA A 28 44.21 7.78 6.04
CA ALA A 28 43.95 7.37 4.66
C ALA A 28 43.50 5.88 4.76
N ASP A 29 42.78 5.25 3.82
CA ASP A 29 43.38 4.74 2.59
C ASP A 29 42.33 4.31 1.54
N ARG A 30 42.78 4.29 0.30
CA ARG A 30 42.02 4.21 -0.97
C ARG A 30 41.28 2.89 -1.21
N SER A 31 40.00 3.02 -1.59
CA SER A 31 39.47 2.47 -2.86
C SER A 31 38.07 3.05 -3.12
N THR A 32 38.03 4.30 -3.57
CA THR A 32 36.81 4.98 -4.02
C THR A 32 36.31 4.30 -5.29
N SER A 33 35.43 3.33 -5.12
CA SER A 33 34.52 2.91 -6.18
C SER A 33 33.68 4.13 -6.56
N SER A 34 33.71 4.52 -7.84
CA SER A 34 32.96 5.66 -8.35
C SER A 34 31.46 5.45 -8.12
N LEU A 35 30.75 6.49 -7.65
CA LEU A 35 29.29 6.52 -7.57
C LEU A 35 28.61 6.13 -8.91
N GLY A 36 29.31 6.35 -10.04
CA GLY A 36 28.89 5.92 -11.37
C GLY A 36 28.85 4.39 -11.58
N ASP A 37 29.68 3.63 -10.86
CA ASP A 37 29.74 2.17 -10.97
C ASP A 37 28.67 1.48 -10.13
N ILE A 38 28.23 2.09 -9.03
CA ILE A 38 27.10 1.61 -8.21
C ILE A 38 25.77 1.81 -8.95
N ALA A 39 25.63 2.92 -9.69
CA ALA A 39 24.44 3.20 -10.51
C ALA A 39 24.34 2.28 -11.75
N ARG A 40 25.46 1.75 -12.26
CA ARG A 40 25.45 0.77 -13.37
C ARG A 40 25.11 -0.63 -12.90
N LYS A 41 25.57 -1.05 -11.71
CA LYS A 41 25.23 -2.36 -11.13
C LYS A 41 23.76 -2.45 -10.68
N SER A 42 23.12 -1.36 -10.26
CA SER A 42 21.70 -1.37 -9.93
C SER A 42 20.77 -1.43 -11.14
N LYS A 43 21.23 -1.02 -12.34
CA LYS A 43 20.48 -1.13 -13.59
C LYS A 43 20.51 -2.53 -14.22
N GLN A 44 21.51 -3.36 -13.89
CA GLN A 44 21.60 -4.73 -14.41
C GLN A 44 20.83 -5.77 -13.58
N ALA A 45 20.41 -5.43 -12.35
CA ALA A 45 19.64 -6.34 -11.49
C ALA A 45 18.11 -6.18 -11.61
N THR A 46 17.63 -5.29 -12.48
CA THR A 46 16.19 -5.10 -12.73
C THR A 46 15.84 -5.77 -14.04
N GLY A 47 15.84 -7.11 -14.03
CA GLY A 47 15.07 -7.85 -15.02
C GLY A 47 13.61 -7.33 -15.01
N PRO A 48 12.92 -7.30 -16.16
CA PRO A 48 11.56 -6.81 -16.22
C PRO A 48 10.70 -7.64 -15.27
N LYS A 49 10.34 -7.06 -14.12
CA LYS A 49 9.25 -7.57 -13.30
C LYS A 49 8.02 -7.42 -14.18
N ALA A 50 7.67 -8.50 -14.88
CA ALA A 50 6.45 -8.56 -15.66
C ALA A 50 5.34 -8.05 -14.75
N LYS A 51 4.67 -6.96 -15.17
CA LYS A 51 3.52 -6.41 -14.46
C LYS A 51 2.49 -7.54 -14.47
N ALA A 52 2.41 -8.31 -13.39
CA ALA A 52 1.49 -9.41 -13.27
C ALA A 52 0.09 -8.79 -13.33
N VAL A 53 -0.56 -8.93 -14.48
CA VAL A 53 -1.98 -8.63 -14.60
C VAL A 53 -2.67 -9.76 -13.86
N LEU A 54 -2.87 -9.56 -12.56
CA LEU A 54 -3.62 -10.48 -11.71
C LEU A 54 -5.08 -10.40 -12.14
N THR A 55 -5.49 -11.33 -13.00
CA THR A 55 -6.89 -11.57 -13.36
C THR A 55 -7.55 -12.45 -12.29
N ASP A 56 -8.88 -12.37 -12.15
CA ASP A 56 -9.70 -13.18 -11.21
C ASP A 56 -9.43 -14.70 -11.34
N GLU A 57 -8.91 -15.15 -12.48
CA GLU A 57 -8.55 -16.55 -12.73
C GLU A 57 -7.25 -16.98 -12.03
N ASN A 58 -6.28 -16.07 -11.85
CA ASN A 58 -5.03 -16.38 -11.15
C ASN A 58 -5.23 -16.53 -9.63
N LEU A 59 -6.26 -15.90 -9.07
CA LEU A 59 -6.60 -15.99 -7.64
C LEU A 59 -7.30 -17.30 -7.27
N LYS A 60 -7.95 -17.98 -8.23
CA LYS A 60 -8.62 -19.27 -7.99
C LYS A 60 -7.65 -20.45 -7.83
N SER A 61 -6.37 -20.26 -8.14
CA SER A 61 -5.31 -21.27 -8.03
C SER A 61 -4.39 -21.03 -6.82
N GLN A 62 -4.88 -20.41 -5.74
CA GLN A 62 -4.06 -20.20 -4.54
C GLN A 62 -3.70 -21.54 -3.88
N SER A 63 -2.51 -22.03 -4.22
CA SER A 63 -1.90 -23.23 -3.68
C SER A 63 -1.25 -22.90 -2.34
N GLY A 64 -2.05 -22.71 -1.30
CA GLY A 64 -1.56 -22.44 0.04
C GLY A 64 -2.48 -23.02 1.12
N PRO A 65 -1.99 -23.22 2.35
CA PRO A 65 -2.82 -23.67 3.47
C PRO A 65 -3.83 -22.61 3.94
N VAL A 66 -3.68 -21.37 3.48
CA VAL A 66 -4.57 -20.25 3.78
C VAL A 66 -5.43 -19.96 2.53
N PRO A 67 -6.76 -19.98 2.64
CA PRO A 67 -7.63 -19.70 1.49
C PRO A 67 -7.54 -18.23 1.07
N GLY A 68 -7.87 -17.98 -0.20
CA GLY A 68 -7.87 -16.64 -0.75
C GLY A 68 -8.99 -15.75 -0.24
N ILE A 69 -8.75 -14.44 -0.27
CA ILE A 69 -9.75 -13.44 0.04
C ILE A 69 -10.84 -13.48 -1.03
N ALA A 70 -12.08 -13.69 -0.59
CA ALA A 70 -13.26 -13.55 -1.44
C ALA A 70 -13.44 -12.06 -1.81
N LEU A 71 -12.93 -11.67 -2.99
CA LEU A 71 -13.01 -10.30 -3.48
C LEU A 71 -14.44 -9.87 -3.83
N GLU A 72 -15.27 -10.82 -4.25
CA GLU A 72 -16.67 -10.64 -4.58
C GLU A 72 -17.55 -11.55 -3.70
N GLY A 73 -18.75 -11.09 -3.38
CA GLY A 73 -19.71 -11.87 -2.59
C GLY A 73 -19.48 -11.84 -1.07
N VAL A 74 -19.75 -12.98 -0.43
CA VAL A 74 -19.77 -13.12 1.04
C VAL A 74 -18.35 -13.07 1.59
N ASP A 75 -18.19 -12.36 2.71
CA ASP A 75 -16.92 -12.27 3.41
C ASP A 75 -16.46 -13.64 3.94
N ASN A 76 -15.23 -14.03 3.64
CA ASN A 76 -14.65 -15.31 4.09
C ASN A 76 -13.49 -15.13 5.09
N SER A 77 -13.40 -13.97 5.76
CA SER A 77 -12.32 -13.72 6.73
C SER A 77 -12.28 -14.74 7.88
N GLU A 78 -13.43 -15.21 8.34
CA GLU A 78 -13.54 -16.21 9.40
C GLU A 78 -13.00 -17.58 8.97
N GLU A 79 -13.16 -17.92 7.69
CA GLU A 79 -12.60 -19.14 7.10
C GLU A 79 -11.08 -19.06 7.05
N ILE A 80 -10.55 -17.91 6.61
CA ILE A 80 -9.10 -17.63 6.59
C ILE A 80 -8.50 -17.76 7.99
N ILE A 81 -9.11 -17.11 8.98
CA ILE A 81 -8.68 -17.21 10.39
C ILE A 81 -8.71 -18.66 10.88
N ARG A 82 -9.79 -19.40 10.57
CA ARG A 82 -9.90 -20.82 10.94
C ARG A 82 -8.82 -21.67 10.29
N ALA A 83 -8.50 -21.43 9.02
CA ALA A 83 -7.46 -22.15 8.30
C ALA A 83 -6.08 -21.89 8.91
N ILE A 84 -5.74 -20.64 9.23
CA ILE A 84 -4.49 -20.26 9.91
C ILE A 84 -4.38 -20.96 11.27
N ARG A 85 -5.43 -20.88 12.09
CA ARG A 85 -5.48 -21.57 13.40
C ARG A 85 -5.38 -23.08 13.26
N GLY A 86 -6.00 -23.65 12.22
CA GLY A 86 -5.92 -25.08 11.89
C GLY A 86 -4.51 -25.50 11.53
N TYR A 87 -3.85 -24.77 10.64
CA TYR A 87 -2.47 -25.02 10.20
C TYR A 87 -1.50 -24.98 11.38
N ARG A 88 -1.65 -24.00 12.27
CA ARG A 88 -0.84 -23.87 13.50
C ARG A 88 -0.93 -25.05 14.45
N LYS A 89 -2.03 -25.81 14.45
CA LYS A 89 -2.16 -26.99 15.34
C LYS A 89 -1.21 -28.12 14.97
N THR A 90 -0.80 -28.18 13.70
CA THR A 90 0.02 -29.27 13.17
C THR A 90 1.40 -28.81 12.70
N HIS A 91 1.68 -27.50 12.69
CA HIS A 91 2.93 -26.92 12.22
C HIS A 91 3.54 -25.99 13.27
N SER A 92 4.84 -25.74 13.15
CA SER A 92 5.55 -24.78 13.99
C SER A 92 5.05 -23.35 13.78
N ASN A 93 5.35 -22.47 14.75
CA ASN A 93 5.05 -21.05 14.60
C ASN A 93 5.78 -20.43 13.39
N ALA A 94 7.01 -20.87 13.09
CA ALA A 94 7.79 -20.35 11.95
C ALA A 94 7.16 -20.76 10.60
N GLU A 95 6.74 -22.01 10.46
CA GLU A 95 6.04 -22.48 9.25
C GLU A 95 4.69 -21.79 9.08
N THR A 96 3.97 -21.57 10.18
CA THR A 96 2.70 -20.83 10.16
C THR A 96 2.92 -19.37 9.75
N GLU A 97 3.94 -18.73 10.31
CA GLU A 97 4.29 -17.35 9.96
C GLU A 97 4.68 -17.23 8.48
N GLU A 98 5.46 -18.16 7.96
CA GLU A 98 5.86 -18.14 6.55
C GLU A 98 4.66 -18.34 5.62
N ALA A 99 3.75 -19.27 5.95
CA ALA A 99 2.52 -19.46 5.19
C ALA A 99 1.63 -18.20 5.17
N VAL A 100 1.49 -17.52 6.32
CA VAL A 100 0.74 -16.27 6.42
C VAL A 100 1.45 -15.14 5.68
N ARG A 101 2.79 -15.11 5.66
CA ARG A 101 3.58 -14.11 4.93
C ARG A 101 3.38 -14.22 3.43
N GLN A 102 3.46 -15.43 2.88
CA GLN A 102 3.23 -15.66 1.45
C GLN A 102 1.82 -15.24 1.04
N TRP A 103 0.81 -15.62 1.82
CA TRP A 103 -0.57 -15.18 1.62
C TRP A 103 -0.70 -13.65 1.67
N TYR A 104 -0.06 -13.01 2.66
CA TYR A 104 -0.09 -11.56 2.81
C TYR A 104 0.58 -10.84 1.63
N ASP A 105 1.78 -11.28 1.20
CA ASP A 105 2.55 -10.64 0.14
C ASP A 105 1.81 -10.68 -1.20
N GLU A 106 1.08 -11.77 -1.46
CA GLU A 106 0.24 -11.90 -2.65
C GLU A 106 -0.88 -10.84 -2.66
N PHE A 107 -1.64 -10.74 -1.57
CA PHE A 107 -2.75 -9.79 -1.49
C PHE A 107 -2.30 -8.33 -1.31
N ASP A 108 -1.14 -8.09 -0.70
CA ASP A 108 -0.50 -6.76 -0.68
C ASP A 108 -0.07 -6.35 -2.08
N SER A 109 0.51 -7.27 -2.86
CA SER A 109 0.87 -7.03 -4.26
C SER A 109 -0.36 -6.71 -5.12
N LEU A 110 -1.44 -7.48 -4.95
CA LEU A 110 -2.71 -7.21 -5.61
C LEU A 110 -3.24 -5.82 -5.22
N MET A 111 -3.32 -5.51 -3.94
CA MET A 111 -3.79 -4.22 -3.45
C MET A 111 -2.93 -3.06 -4.00
N ALA A 112 -1.62 -3.22 -4.05
CA ALA A 112 -0.71 -2.23 -4.64
C ALA A 112 -0.97 -2.03 -6.14
N SER A 113 -1.24 -3.11 -6.89
CA SER A 113 -1.57 -3.02 -8.33
C SER A 113 -2.89 -2.28 -8.57
N VAL A 114 -3.91 -2.55 -7.74
CA VAL A 114 -5.23 -1.92 -7.82
C VAL A 114 -5.17 -0.44 -7.43
N LEU A 115 -4.33 -0.09 -6.44
CA LEU A 115 -4.06 1.30 -6.07
C LEU A 115 -3.38 2.07 -7.21
N ASP A 116 -2.33 1.53 -7.84
CA ASP A 116 -1.67 2.14 -9.00
C ASP A 116 -2.66 2.36 -10.16
N ASP A 117 -3.48 1.36 -10.46
CA ASP A 117 -4.52 1.48 -11.48
C ASP A 117 -5.55 2.55 -11.13
N ASN A 118 -5.92 2.70 -9.85
CA ASN A 118 -6.84 3.74 -9.40
C ASN A 118 -6.21 5.14 -9.47
N THR A 119 -4.92 5.29 -9.15
CA THR A 119 -4.18 6.55 -9.33
C THR A 119 -4.15 6.96 -10.80
N ARG A 120 -3.92 6.01 -11.72
CA ARG A 120 -3.96 6.26 -13.17
C ARG A 120 -5.34 6.65 -13.66
N LEU A 121 -6.41 6.07 -13.11
CA LEU A 121 -7.79 6.46 -13.41
C LEU A 121 -8.05 7.93 -13.01
N ILE A 122 -7.60 8.32 -11.82
CA ILE A 122 -7.73 9.70 -11.33
C ILE A 122 -6.94 10.66 -12.24
N GLN A 123 -5.70 10.33 -12.59
CA GLN A 123 -4.89 11.16 -13.47
C GLN A 123 -5.55 11.34 -14.84
N ARG A 124 -6.03 10.26 -15.46
CA ARG A 124 -6.73 10.33 -16.75
C ARG A 124 -7.98 11.21 -16.70
N LYS A 125 -8.71 11.18 -15.59
CA LYS A 125 -9.89 12.04 -15.38
C LYS A 125 -9.50 13.52 -15.32
N GLU A 126 -8.41 13.86 -14.63
CA GLU A 126 -7.90 15.24 -14.60
C GLU A 126 -7.40 15.69 -15.97
N ASP A 127 -6.66 14.86 -16.69
CA ASP A 127 -6.17 15.16 -18.04
C ASP A 127 -7.35 15.41 -19.01
N ARG A 128 -8.43 14.61 -18.92
CA ARG A 128 -9.66 14.83 -19.70
C ARG A 128 -10.36 16.13 -19.30
N ARG A 129 -10.48 16.43 -18.01
CA ARG A 129 -11.07 17.69 -17.52
C ARG A 129 -10.35 18.92 -18.10
N LEU A 130 -9.02 18.86 -18.18
CA LEU A 130 -8.21 19.91 -18.81
C LEU A 130 -8.45 20.01 -20.33
N THR A 131 -8.58 18.86 -21.00
CA THR A 131 -8.88 18.78 -22.44
C THR A 131 -10.27 19.37 -22.76
N GLU A 132 -11.26 19.12 -21.91
CA GLU A 132 -12.60 19.72 -22.02
C GLU A 132 -12.58 21.23 -21.78
N ALA A 133 -11.90 21.68 -20.71
CA ALA A 133 -11.80 23.10 -20.35
C ALA A 133 -11.10 23.94 -21.44
N THR A 134 -10.16 23.34 -22.18
CA THR A 134 -9.43 23.99 -23.28
C THR A 134 -10.17 23.93 -24.62
N GLY A 135 -11.31 23.24 -24.71
CA GLY A 135 -12.06 23.07 -25.96
C GLY A 135 -11.35 22.19 -26.99
N ALA A 136 -10.30 21.47 -26.61
CA ALA A 136 -9.47 20.67 -27.51
C ALA A 136 -10.24 19.51 -28.19
N TYR A 137 -11.43 19.15 -27.70
CA TYR A 137 -12.33 18.17 -28.32
C TYR A 137 -12.75 18.51 -29.76
N TYR A 138 -12.84 19.81 -30.09
CA TYR A 138 -13.35 20.25 -31.38
C TYR A 138 -12.33 20.11 -32.52
N GLY A 139 -11.04 19.96 -32.19
CA GLY A 139 -9.96 19.91 -33.18
C GLY A 139 -9.85 21.22 -33.99
N PRO A 140 -8.73 21.45 -34.68
CA PRO A 140 -8.57 22.63 -35.53
C PRO A 140 -9.41 22.56 -36.83
N ASP A 141 -9.84 21.35 -37.21
CA ASP A 141 -10.39 21.01 -38.52
C ASP A 141 -11.84 21.50 -38.73
N GLY A 142 -12.54 21.93 -37.67
CA GLY A 142 -13.94 22.38 -37.74
C GLY A 142 -14.98 21.29 -38.06
N ASP A 143 -14.57 20.02 -38.17
CA ASP A 143 -15.48 18.90 -38.47
C ASP A 143 -16.36 18.54 -37.25
N TYR A 144 -17.60 19.02 -37.30
CA TYR A 144 -18.61 18.78 -36.28
C TYR A 144 -18.86 17.29 -36.02
N TYR A 145 -18.91 16.44 -37.05
CA TYR A 145 -19.22 15.02 -36.88
C TYR A 145 -18.10 14.30 -36.13
N ARG A 146 -16.84 14.62 -36.43
CA ARG A 146 -15.68 14.09 -35.68
C ARG A 146 -15.67 14.59 -34.24
N ALA A 147 -16.02 15.86 -34.00
CA ALA A 147 -16.11 16.41 -32.66
C ALA A 147 -17.18 15.70 -31.81
N VAL A 148 -18.37 15.45 -32.38
CA VAL A 148 -19.45 14.70 -31.74
C VAL A 148 -19.02 13.26 -31.46
N GLN A 149 -18.33 12.60 -32.41
CA GLN A 149 -17.83 11.24 -32.22
C GLN A 149 -16.83 11.16 -31.07
N ARG A 150 -15.85 12.09 -31.00
CA ARG A 150 -14.87 12.16 -29.90
C ARG A 150 -15.54 12.38 -28.55
N ARG A 151 -16.53 13.28 -28.48
CA ARG A 151 -17.30 13.50 -27.25
C ARG A 151 -18.04 12.24 -26.81
N ASN A 152 -18.68 11.52 -27.74
CA ASN A 152 -19.42 10.30 -27.42
C ASN A 152 -18.50 9.17 -26.94
N SER A 153 -17.32 9.01 -27.55
CA SER A 153 -16.34 8.02 -27.08
C SER A 153 -15.82 8.36 -25.68
N ALA A 154 -15.56 9.64 -25.40
CA ALA A 154 -15.15 10.08 -24.08
C ALA A 154 -16.19 9.80 -22.98
N ILE A 155 -17.48 10.04 -23.27
CA ILE A 155 -18.57 9.70 -22.33
C ILE A 155 -18.62 8.20 -22.07
N ALA A 156 -18.38 7.37 -23.08
CA ALA A 156 -18.34 5.92 -22.92
C ALA A 156 -17.14 5.48 -22.06
N GLU A 157 -15.96 6.06 -22.30
CA GLU A 157 -14.75 5.82 -21.51
C GLU A 157 -14.93 6.24 -20.05
N ASP A 158 -15.57 7.38 -19.77
CA ASP A 158 -15.84 7.85 -18.40
C ASP A 158 -16.72 6.87 -17.62
N ARG A 159 -17.71 6.26 -18.28
CA ARG A 159 -18.56 5.24 -17.66
C ARG A 159 -17.75 4.01 -17.29
N GLU A 160 -16.85 3.58 -18.17
CA GLU A 160 -15.99 2.43 -17.92
C GLU A 160 -14.97 2.72 -16.82
N ASP A 161 -14.31 3.87 -16.85
CA ASP A 161 -13.39 4.30 -15.82
C ASP A 161 -14.08 4.44 -14.46
N PHE A 162 -15.34 4.90 -14.42
CA PHE A 162 -16.15 4.92 -13.21
C PHE A 162 -16.44 3.50 -12.67
N ARG A 163 -16.82 2.55 -13.54
CA ARG A 163 -17.03 1.15 -13.13
C ARG A 163 -15.75 0.53 -12.61
N ARG A 164 -14.62 0.74 -13.30
CA ARG A 164 -13.31 0.24 -12.88
C ARG A 164 -12.86 0.85 -11.56
N GLY A 165 -13.00 2.16 -11.38
CA GLY A 165 -12.70 2.84 -10.11
C GLY A 165 -13.54 2.30 -8.96
N ARG A 166 -14.82 2.02 -9.20
CA ARG A 166 -15.70 1.39 -8.20
C ARG A 166 -15.26 -0.04 -7.86
N LYS A 167 -14.93 -0.87 -8.87
CA LYS A 167 -14.42 -2.24 -8.64
C LYS A 167 -13.12 -2.19 -7.83
N ASN A 168 -12.18 -1.33 -8.21
CA ASN A 168 -10.92 -1.12 -7.51
C ASN A 168 -11.14 -0.73 -6.04
N GLY A 169 -12.04 0.21 -5.78
CA GLY A 169 -12.39 0.64 -4.42
C GLY A 169 -12.93 -0.50 -3.56
N PHE A 170 -13.81 -1.35 -4.11
CA PHE A 170 -14.31 -2.53 -3.39
C PHE A 170 -13.21 -3.56 -3.11
N THR A 171 -12.34 -3.85 -4.08
CA THR A 171 -11.22 -4.78 -3.90
C THR A 171 -10.28 -4.29 -2.80
N ILE A 172 -9.89 -3.01 -2.81
CA ILE A 172 -9.05 -2.41 -1.77
C ILE A 172 -9.71 -2.54 -0.39
N ALA A 173 -10.97 -2.13 -0.27
CA ALA A 173 -11.70 -2.19 0.99
C ALA A 173 -11.81 -3.63 1.53
N ARG A 174 -12.06 -4.60 0.65
CA ARG A 174 -12.15 -6.01 1.02
C ARG A 174 -10.83 -6.52 1.59
N ILE A 175 -9.73 -6.31 0.88
CA ILE A 175 -8.40 -6.77 1.31
C ILE A 175 -8.04 -6.13 2.66
N GLN A 176 -8.25 -4.82 2.81
CA GLN A 176 -7.99 -4.11 4.06
C GLN A 176 -8.81 -4.66 5.23
N GLN A 177 -10.12 -4.88 5.05
CA GLN A 177 -10.98 -5.43 6.09
C GLN A 177 -10.54 -6.82 6.52
N THR A 178 -10.21 -7.70 5.57
CA THR A 178 -9.71 -9.05 5.86
C THR A 178 -8.37 -8.99 6.58
N PHE A 179 -7.44 -8.13 6.14
CA PHE A 179 -6.15 -7.90 6.79
C PHE A 179 -6.29 -7.42 8.24
N MET A 180 -7.22 -6.49 8.51
CA MET A 180 -7.49 -6.02 9.88
C MET A 180 -7.96 -7.15 10.80
N LYS A 181 -8.89 -8.00 10.34
CA LYS A 181 -9.41 -9.13 11.11
C LYS A 181 -8.35 -10.19 11.36
N VAL A 182 -7.60 -10.57 10.32
CA VAL A 182 -6.50 -11.54 10.44
C VAL A 182 -5.44 -11.01 11.40
N ARG A 183 -5.01 -9.75 11.27
CA ARG A 183 -4.02 -9.17 12.17
C ARG A 183 -4.47 -9.15 13.63
N ALA A 184 -5.74 -8.83 13.91
CA ALA A 184 -6.29 -8.89 15.26
C ALA A 184 -6.23 -10.32 15.85
N ASP A 185 -6.55 -11.33 15.03
CA ASP A 185 -6.45 -12.74 15.45
C ASP A 185 -5.01 -13.18 15.73
N LEU A 186 -4.10 -12.79 14.84
CA LEU A 186 -2.68 -13.09 14.97
C LEU A 186 -2.07 -12.46 16.23
N GLN A 187 -2.48 -11.24 16.59
CA GLN A 187 -2.09 -10.57 17.83
C GLN A 187 -2.61 -11.32 19.07
N ALA A 188 -3.87 -11.79 19.03
CA ALA A 188 -4.43 -12.61 20.12
C ALA A 188 -3.67 -13.93 20.33
N CYS A 189 -3.02 -14.44 19.27
CA CYS A 189 -2.20 -15.65 19.32
C CYS A 189 -0.75 -15.43 19.82
N ASN A 190 -0.40 -14.21 20.24
CA ASN A 190 0.94 -13.81 20.71
C ASN A 190 2.06 -14.01 19.68
N LEU A 191 1.73 -13.88 18.40
CA LEU A 191 2.69 -13.96 17.30
C LEU A 191 3.08 -12.54 16.87
N LYS A 192 4.39 -12.27 16.79
CA LYS A 192 4.93 -10.93 16.51
C LYS A 192 5.02 -10.68 15.01
N TYR A 193 3.92 -10.24 14.41
CA TYR A 193 3.85 -9.92 12.99
C TYR A 193 4.15 -8.45 12.69
N GLU A 194 5.36 -7.98 13.05
CA GLU A 194 5.75 -6.58 12.82
C GLU A 194 5.75 -6.20 11.34
N TRP A 195 6.01 -7.18 10.46
CA TRP A 195 6.01 -7.04 9.01
C TRP A 195 4.59 -6.90 8.40
N PHE A 196 3.54 -7.28 9.13
CA PHE A 196 2.15 -7.24 8.63
C PHE A 196 1.63 -5.80 8.70
N LYS A 197 1.81 -5.04 7.62
CA LYS A 197 1.39 -3.64 7.50
C LYS A 197 0.18 -3.53 6.59
N ILE A 198 -0.73 -2.61 6.88
CA ILE A 198 -1.92 -2.43 6.04
C ILE A 198 -1.76 -1.11 5.28
N ARG A 199 -1.69 -1.18 3.95
CA ARG A 199 -1.66 0.03 3.11
C ARG A 199 -2.95 0.82 3.33
N ASN A 200 -2.83 2.13 3.44
CA ASN A 200 -3.92 3.10 3.37
C ASN A 200 -3.73 3.99 2.13
N GLY A 201 -4.77 4.76 1.77
CA GLY A 201 -4.75 5.61 0.57
C GLY A 201 -3.61 6.64 0.51
N ASN A 202 -2.91 6.87 1.64
CA ASN A 202 -1.78 7.80 1.76
C ASN A 202 -0.44 7.10 2.08
N GLY A 203 -0.33 5.76 2.06
CA GLY A 203 0.90 5.03 2.42
C GLY A 203 0.68 3.71 3.17
N ASN A 204 1.60 3.34 4.09
CA ASN A 204 1.39 2.23 5.03
C ASN A 204 0.83 2.80 6.34
N GLY A 205 -0.39 2.42 6.71
CA GLY A 205 -0.99 2.79 7.99
C GLY A 205 -0.62 1.80 9.09
N SER A 206 -0.15 2.30 10.23
CA SER A 206 -0.15 1.53 11.48
C SER A 206 -1.52 1.72 12.15
N TYR A 207 -2.43 0.79 11.94
CA TYR A 207 -3.58 0.59 12.83
C TYR A 207 -3.22 -0.43 13.90
#